data_AF-A0A938CE28-F1
#
_entry.id   AF-A0A938CE28-F1
#
_cell.length_a   1.000
_cell.length_b   1.000
_cell.length_c   1.000
_cell.angle_alpha   90.00
_cell.angle_beta   90.00
_cell.angle_gamma   90.00
#
_symmetry.space_group_name_H-M   'P 1'
#
loop_
_entity.id
_entity.type
_entity.pdbx_description
1 polymer ?
#
loop_
_entity_poly.entity_id
_entity_poly.type
_entity_poly.pdbx_seq_one_letter_code
_entity_poly.pdbx_strand_id
1 'polypeptide(L)'
;MLSYERLKKRTYEVLEVSRADDLVSRIVDRLLIILILLNVVAGILHSVAWVERDYDALFSYFEIVSIAIFTLEYMLRLWCITASQRGRFKHPL
;
A
#
# COMPACT_ATOMS: atom_id res chain seq x y z
N MET A 1 -12.64 -16.46 18.04
CA MET A 1 -11.95 -15.19 18.39
C MET A 1 -10.44 -15.18 18.13
N LEU A 2 -9.73 -16.33 18.11
CA LEU A 2 -8.26 -16.41 17.86
C LEU A 2 -7.78 -16.12 16.41
N SER A 3 -8.65 -16.09 15.40
CA SER A 3 -8.23 -15.81 14.00
C SER A 3 -8.00 -14.33 13.72
N TYR A 4 -8.70 -13.43 14.42
CA TYR A 4 -8.62 -12.00 14.17
C TYR A 4 -7.28 -11.41 14.59
N GLU A 5 -6.85 -11.75 15.81
CA GLU A 5 -5.54 -11.35 16.35
C GLU A 5 -4.37 -11.88 15.50
N ARG A 6 -4.50 -13.09 14.92
CA ARG A 6 -3.44 -13.68 14.08
C ARG A 6 -3.32 -13.03 12.71
N LEU A 7 -4.44 -12.77 12.05
CA LEU A 7 -4.46 -12.00 10.79
C LEU A 7 -3.92 -10.60 11.01
N LYS A 8 -4.35 -9.93 12.08
CA LYS A 8 -3.93 -8.57 12.41
C LYS A 8 -2.44 -8.45 12.75
N LYS A 9 -1.88 -9.44 13.47
CA LYS A 9 -0.44 -9.48 13.80
C LYS A 9 0.42 -9.73 12.56
N ARG A 10 -0.04 -10.59 11.64
CA ARG A 10 0.61 -10.81 10.34
C ARG A 10 0.57 -9.55 9.46
N THR A 11 -0.56 -8.86 9.39
CA THR A 11 -0.63 -7.58 8.64
C THR A 11 0.26 -6.53 9.27
N TYR A 12 0.31 -6.44 10.61
CA TYR A 12 1.17 -5.51 11.33
C TYR A 12 2.67 -5.79 11.13
N GLU A 13 3.11 -7.06 11.19
CA GLU A 13 4.49 -7.43 10.85
C GLU A 13 4.82 -7.19 9.37
N VAL A 14 3.87 -7.36 8.45
CA VAL A 14 4.13 -7.10 7.03
C VAL A 14 4.22 -5.60 6.72
N LEU A 15 3.45 -4.78 7.43
CA LEU A 15 3.19 -3.39 7.06
C LEU A 15 3.90 -2.33 7.94
N GLU A 16 4.21 -2.63 9.22
CA GLU A 16 4.81 -1.66 10.15
C GLU A 16 6.22 -2.04 10.61
N VAL A 17 6.50 -3.34 10.74
CA VAL A 17 7.83 -3.85 11.06
C VAL A 17 8.39 -4.49 9.80
N SER A 18 8.99 -3.69 8.92
CA SER A 18 9.82 -4.22 7.82
C SER A 18 11.03 -4.96 8.41
N ARG A 19 10.77 -6.15 8.98
CA ARG A 19 11.77 -7.12 9.39
C ARG A 19 12.35 -7.57 8.07
N ALA A 20 13.61 -7.21 7.85
CA ALA A 20 14.35 -7.50 6.62
C ALA A 20 14.32 -9.00 6.18
N ASP A 21 13.83 -9.89 7.05
CA ASP A 21 13.73 -11.33 6.88
C ASP A 21 12.38 -11.83 6.31
N ASP A 22 11.34 -10.98 6.21
CA ASP A 22 10.01 -11.43 5.76
C ASP A 22 9.79 -11.14 4.25
N LEU A 23 9.74 -12.21 3.45
CA LEU A 23 9.64 -12.14 1.98
C LEU A 23 8.37 -11.41 1.51
N VAL A 24 7.28 -11.54 2.26
CA VAL A 24 5.98 -10.92 1.93
C VAL A 24 6.04 -9.40 2.10
N SER A 25 6.66 -8.91 3.17
CA SER A 25 6.85 -7.46 3.41
C SER A 25 7.69 -6.83 2.30
N ARG A 26 8.80 -7.47 1.90
CA ARG A 26 9.63 -7.00 0.77
C ARG A 26 8.92 -7.05 -0.58
N ILE A 27 7.94 -7.91 -0.77
CA ILE A 27 7.13 -7.95 -2.00
C ILE A 27 6.14 -6.78 -2.00
N VAL A 28 5.45 -6.52 -0.88
CA VAL A 28 4.50 -5.41 -0.77
C VAL A 28 5.20 -4.07 -0.93
N ASP A 29 6.32 -3.85 -0.25
CA ASP A 29 7.10 -2.61 -0.37
C ASP A 29 7.59 -2.38 -1.81
N ARG A 30 8.12 -3.43 -2.47
CA ARG A 30 8.55 -3.32 -3.87
C ARG A 30 7.39 -3.09 -4.82
N LEU A 31 6.26 -3.76 -4.61
CA LEU A 31 5.06 -3.59 -5.43
C LEU A 31 4.55 -2.16 -5.32
N LEU A 32 4.53 -1.58 -4.12
CA LEU A 32 4.16 -0.19 -3.90
C LEU A 32 5.11 0.78 -4.59
N ILE A 33 6.43 0.60 -4.44
CA ILE A 33 7.41 1.46 -5.10
C ILE A 33 7.26 1.40 -6.63
N ILE A 34 7.11 0.19 -7.19
CA ILE A 34 6.89 0.01 -8.63
C ILE A 34 5.59 0.68 -9.06
N LEU A 35 4.50 0.51 -8.30
CA LEU A 35 3.21 1.11 -8.61
C LEU A 35 3.26 2.64 -8.58
N ILE A 36 4.02 3.24 -7.65
CA ILE A 36 4.22 4.70 -7.59
C ILE A 36 4.94 5.17 -8.86
N LEU A 37 6.04 4.52 -9.23
CA LEU A 37 6.80 4.87 -10.43
C LEU A 37 5.94 4.74 -11.69
N LEU A 38 5.17 3.64 -11.79
CA LEU A 38 4.30 3.40 -12.94
C LEU A 38 3.18 4.45 -13.04
N ASN A 39 2.62 4.89 -11.90
CA ASN A 39 1.64 5.98 -11.85
C ASN A 39 2.22 7.31 -12.31
N VAL A 40 3.42 7.65 -11.85
CA VAL A 40 4.07 8.89 -12.28
C VAL A 40 4.35 8.88 -13.77
N VAL A 41 4.90 7.78 -14.30
CA VAL A 41 5.16 7.64 -15.74
C VAL A 41 3.85 7.69 -16.54
N ALA A 42 2.81 7.00 -16.08
CA ALA A 42 1.50 7.01 -16.71
C ALA A 42 0.89 8.42 -16.75
N GLY A 43 0.96 9.19 -15.66
CA GLY A 43 0.50 10.58 -15.62
C GLY A 43 1.29 11.50 -16.54
N ILE A 44 2.61 11.31 -16.65
CA ILE A 44 3.44 12.07 -17.59
C ILE A 44 3.04 11.74 -19.03
N LEU A 45 2.87 10.45 -19.37
CA LEU A 45 2.44 10.03 -20.71
C LEU A 45 1.03 10.56 -21.04
N HIS A 46 0.12 10.53 -20.08
CA HIS A 46 -1.24 11.06 -20.23
C HIS A 46 -1.25 12.57 -20.50
N SER A 47 -0.30 13.34 -19.95
CA SER A 47 -0.18 14.78 -20.21
C SER A 47 0.19 15.14 -21.67
N VAL A 48 0.53 14.14 -22.49
CA VAL A 48 0.94 14.33 -23.88
C VAL A 48 -0.27 14.15 -24.80
N ALA A 49 -0.70 15.24 -25.44
CA ALA A 49 -1.94 15.32 -26.22
C ALA A 49 -2.12 14.28 -27.35
N TRP A 50 -1.03 13.71 -27.89
CA TRP A 50 -1.13 12.65 -28.91
C TRP A 50 -1.31 11.26 -28.30
N VAL A 51 -0.86 11.04 -27.07
CA VAL A 51 -1.05 9.80 -26.32
C VAL A 51 -2.46 9.76 -25.72
N GLU A 52 -2.95 10.91 -25.25
CA GLU A 52 -4.29 11.07 -24.70
C GLU A 52 -5.35 10.60 -25.71
N ARG A 53 -5.37 11.10 -26.95
CA ARG A 53 -6.44 10.76 -27.91
C ARG A 53 -6.62 9.26 -28.19
N ASP A 54 -5.53 8.51 -28.22
CA ASP A 54 -5.56 7.09 -28.59
C ASP A 54 -5.67 6.17 -27.36
N TYR A 55 -5.29 6.63 -26.17
CA TYR A 55 -5.20 5.80 -24.95
C TYR A 55 -5.85 6.43 -23.71
N ASP A 56 -6.62 7.51 -23.84
CA ASP A 56 -7.26 8.27 -22.75
C ASP A 56 -7.91 7.34 -21.72
N ALA A 57 -8.83 6.48 -22.20
CA ALA A 57 -9.55 5.55 -21.36
C ALA A 57 -8.63 4.60 -20.58
N LEU A 58 -7.56 4.09 -21.21
CA LEU A 58 -6.63 3.18 -20.55
C LEU A 58 -5.86 3.88 -19.43
N PHE A 59 -5.41 5.11 -19.65
CA PHE A 59 -4.73 5.91 -18.62
C PHE A 59 -5.67 6.32 -17.49
N SER A 60 -6.92 6.74 -17.79
CA SER A 60 -7.91 7.08 -16.75
C SER A 60 -8.29 5.86 -15.90
N TYR A 61 -8.50 4.69 -16.51
CA TYR A 61 -8.75 3.45 -15.76
C TYR A 61 -7.56 3.09 -14.87
N PHE A 62 -6.34 3.19 -15.41
CA PHE A 62 -5.12 2.92 -14.65
C PHE A 62 -4.94 3.86 -13.45
N GLU A 63 -5.23 5.15 -13.64
CA GLU A 63 -5.20 6.16 -12.59
C GLU A 63 -6.21 5.84 -11.46
N ILE A 64 -7.47 5.61 -11.82
CA ILE A 64 -8.53 5.31 -10.85
C ILE A 64 -8.21 4.03 -10.07
N VAL A 65 -7.79 2.97 -10.76
CA VAL A 65 -7.42 1.69 -10.13
C VAL A 65 -6.24 1.89 -9.19
N SER A 66 -5.24 2.66 -9.60
CA SER A 66 -4.06 2.92 -8.79
C SER A 66 -4.38 3.74 -7.53
N ILE A 67 -5.19 4.79 -7.65
CA ILE A 67 -5.67 5.57 -6.51
C ILE A 67 -6.45 4.67 -5.54
N ALA A 68 -7.30 3.78 -6.05
CA ALA A 68 -8.02 2.83 -5.22
C ALA A 68 -7.08 1.88 -4.47
N ILE A 69 -6.06 1.32 -5.14
CA ILE A 69 -5.06 0.45 -4.52
C ILE A 69 -4.28 1.19 -3.43
N PHE A 70 -3.79 2.41 -3.71
CA PHE A 70 -3.09 3.23 -2.70
C PHE A 70 -3.97 3.61 -1.53
N THR A 71 -5.25 3.88 -1.78
CA THR A 71 -6.22 4.20 -0.71
C THR A 71 -6.44 2.99 0.19
N LEU A 72 -6.66 1.81 -0.39
CA LEU A 72 -6.81 0.56 0.36
C LEU A 72 -5.55 0.25 1.18
N GLU A 73 -4.38 0.44 0.58
CA GLU A 73 -3.11 0.23 1.28
C GLU A 73 -2.93 1.21 2.44
N TYR A 74 -3.24 2.48 2.23
CA TYR A 74 -3.19 3.50 3.28
C TYR A 74 -4.18 3.19 4.42
N MET A 75 -5.39 2.71 4.10
CA MET A 75 -6.35 2.24 5.09
C MET A 75 -5.83 1.02 5.86
N LEU A 76 -5.16 0.08 5.20
CA LEU A 76 -4.52 -1.05 5.87
C LEU A 76 -3.41 -0.58 6.82
N ARG A 77 -2.60 0.43 6.45
CA ARG A 77 -1.61 1.05 7.35
C ARG A 77 -2.28 1.64 8.57
N LEU A 78 -3.31 2.46 8.36
CA LEU A 78 -4.03 3.11 9.44
C LEU A 78 -4.67 2.08 10.39
N TRP A 79 -5.27 1.03 9.83
CA TRP A 79 -5.85 -0.08 10.59
C TRP A 79 -4.80 -0.80 11.43
N CYS A 80 -3.61 -1.07 10.87
CA CYS A 80 -2.50 -1.72 11.57
C CYS A 80 -1.96 -0.87 12.73
N ILE A 81 -1.83 0.45 12.55
CA ILE A 81 -1.32 1.37 13.59
C ILE A 81 -2.22 1.35 14.84
N THR A 82 -3.55 1.28 14.67
CA THR A 82 -4.47 1.17 15.83
C THR A 82 -4.30 -0.12 16.63
N ALA A 83 -3.74 -1.17 16.02
CA ALA A 83 -3.42 -2.42 16.70
C ALA A 83 -2.18 -2.29 17.61
N SER A 84 -1.19 -1.50 17.19
CA SER A 84 0.07 -1.24 17.91
C SER A 84 -0.15 -0.66 19.30
N GLN A 85 -1.09 0.28 19.41
CA GLN A 85 -1.33 1.01 20.65
C GLN A 85 -1.91 0.15 21.79
N ARG A 86 -2.48 -1.03 21.51
CA ARG A 86 -3.03 -1.90 22.56
C ARG A 86 -1.94 -2.66 23.35
N GLY A 87 -0.71 -2.74 22.83
CA GLY A 87 0.37 -3.53 23.44
C GLY A 87 1.52 -2.73 24.09
N ARG A 88 1.51 -1.39 24.01
CA ARG A 88 2.67 -0.55 24.37
C ARG A 88 2.55 0.25 25.67
N PHE A 89 1.59 -0.08 26.54
CA PHE A 89 1.65 0.32 27.95
C PHE A 89 2.51 -0.69 28.74
N LYS A 90 3.84 -0.65 28.56
CA LYS A 90 4.74 -1.10 29.61
C LYS A 90 4.97 0.10 30.53
N HIS A 91 4.23 0.10 31.63
CA HIS A 91 4.43 1.01 32.75
C HIS A 91 5.91 0.91 33.19
N PRO A 92 6.68 2.01 33.22
CA PRO A 92 7.95 2.01 33.90
C PRO A 92 7.65 1.94 35.41
N LEU A 93 8.19 0.93 36.07
CA LEU A 93 8.38 0.91 37.53
C LEU A 93 9.78 1.43 37.79
#